data_AF-A0A2M7QNL2-F1
#
_entry.id   AF-A0A2M7QNL2-F1
#
_cell.length_a   1.000
_cell.length_b   1.000
_cell.length_c   1.000
_cell.angle_alpha   90.00
_cell.angle_beta   90.00
_cell.angle_gamma   90.00
#
_symmetry.space_group_name_H-M   'P 1'
#
loop_
_entity.id
_entity.type
_entity.pdbx_description
1 polymer ?
#
loop_
_entity_poly.entity_id
_entity_poly.type
_entity_poly.pdbx_seq_one_letter_code
_entity_poly.pdbx_strand_id
1 'polypeptide(L)' 'WPVGPLERFEGLEQLRFLENGAPVACVEVAARGLGFWELNNPTDRARIETMLRARGLQ' A
#
# COMPACT_ATOMS: atom_id res chain seq x y z
N TRP A 1 13.41 12.99 9.49
CA TRP A 1 12.57 14.14 9.88
C TRP A 1 11.53 13.69 10.89
N PRO A 2 11.08 14.54 11.82
CA PRO A 2 9.89 14.27 12.63
C PRO A 2 8.61 14.25 11.76
N VAL A 3 7.51 13.73 12.31
CA VAL A 3 6.17 13.80 11.70
C VAL A 3 5.80 15.25 11.42
N GLY A 4 5.45 15.56 10.17
CA GLY A 4 5.08 16.90 9.71
C GLY A 4 3.56 17.14 9.65
N PRO A 5 3.13 18.39 9.35
CA PRO A 5 1.72 18.72 9.18
C PRO A 5 1.02 17.88 8.11
N LEU A 6 1.62 17.68 6.93
CA LEU A 6 0.98 16.94 5.84
C LEU A 6 0.75 15.49 6.21
N GLU A 7 1.75 14.81 6.79
CA GLU A 7 1.58 13.45 7.30
C GLU A 7 0.51 13.37 8.38
N ARG A 8 0.45 14.35 9.30
CA ARG A 8 -0.57 14.34 10.36
C ARG A 8 -1.99 14.49 9.80
N PHE A 9 -2.19 15.37 8.82
CA PHE A 9 -3.52 15.62 8.26
C PHE A 9 -3.98 14.51 7.32
N GLU A 10 -3.08 13.96 6.51
CA GLU A 10 -3.41 12.96 5.48
C GLU A 10 -3.19 11.52 5.95
N GLY A 11 -2.42 11.30 7.01
CA GLY A 11 -2.04 9.96 7.49
C GLY A 11 -1.01 9.26 6.60
N LEU A 12 -0.31 9.99 5.73
CA LEU A 12 0.60 9.44 4.72
C LEU A 12 2.06 9.79 5.03
N GLU A 13 2.85 8.77 5.44
CA GLU A 13 4.26 8.95 5.79
C GLU A 13 5.09 9.52 4.63
N GLN A 14 4.75 9.19 3.38
CA GLN A 14 5.51 9.65 2.22
C GLN A 14 5.49 11.18 2.02
N LEU A 15 4.48 11.86 2.59
CA LEU A 15 4.41 13.31 2.53
C LEU A 15 5.56 13.96 3.32
N ARG A 16 6.10 13.28 4.34
CA ARG A 16 7.25 13.75 5.10
C ARG A 16 8.49 13.96 4.21
N PHE A 17 8.65 13.16 3.17
CA PHE A 17 9.73 13.33 2.18
C PHE A 17 9.49 14.59 1.32
N LEU A 18 8.27 14.74 0.80
CA LEU A 18 7.90 15.87 -0.05
C LEU A 18 7.98 17.21 0.71
N GLU A 19 7.53 17.26 1.97
CA GLU A 19 7.63 18.42 2.86
C GLU A 19 9.07 18.89 3.07
N ASN A 20 10.04 17.97 3.01
CA ASN A 20 11.45 18.26 3.22
C ASN A 20 12.24 18.34 1.91
N GLY A 21 11.55 18.44 0.77
CA GLY A 21 12.18 18.56 -0.55
C GLY A 21 12.96 17.31 -0.99
N ALA A 22 12.73 16.16 -0.36
CA ALA A 22 13.37 14.91 -0.75
C ALA A 22 12.65 14.33 -1.98
N PRO A 23 13.36 14.09 -3.10
CA PRO A 23 12.75 13.50 -4.29
C PRO A 23 12.34 12.05 -4.02
N VAL A 24 11.12 11.69 -4.40
CA VAL A 24 10.59 10.33 -4.31
C VAL A 24 10.48 9.75 -5.71
N ALA A 25 11.25 8.68 -5.98
CA ALA A 25 11.18 8.00 -7.27
C ALA A 25 9.92 7.12 -7.34
N CYS A 26 9.03 7.44 -8.27
CA CYS A 26 7.86 6.62 -8.59
C CYS A 26 8.17 5.75 -9.81
N VAL A 27 7.93 4.44 -9.71
CA VAL A 27 8.14 3.49 -10.81
C VAL A 27 6.86 2.73 -11.08
N GLU A 28 6.61 2.42 -12.35
CA GLU A 28 5.50 1.56 -12.73
C GLU A 28 5.76 0.13 -12.27
N VAL A 29 4.76 -0.49 -11.65
CA VAL A 29 4.81 -1.89 -11.24
C VAL A 29 3.74 -2.68 -11.97
N ALA A 30 4.13 -3.82 -12.55
CA ALA A 30 3.18 -4.70 -13.21
C ALA A 30 2.22 -5.31 -12.17
N ALA A 31 0.91 -5.11 -12.35
CA ALA A 31 -0.13 -5.59 -11.43
C ALA A 31 -0.28 -7.14 -11.37
N ARG A 32 0.57 -7.90 -12.08
CA ARG A 32 0.63 -9.39 -12.17
C ARG A 32 -0.72 -10.13 -12.15
N GLY A 33 -1.80 -9.48 -12.62
CA GLY A 33 -3.16 -10.02 -12.58
C GLY A 33 -3.70 -10.32 -11.17
N LEU A 34 -3.14 -9.77 -10.08
CA LEU A 34 -3.77 -9.90 -8.76
C LEU A 34 -4.80 -8.77 -8.59
N GLY A 35 -6.06 -9.14 -8.38
CA GLY A 35 -7.17 -8.18 -8.21
C GLY A 35 -7.30 -7.60 -6.82
N PHE A 36 -6.44 -7.98 -5.87
CA PHE A 36 -6.46 -7.52 -4.49
C PHE A 36 -5.09 -7.70 -3.84
N TRP A 37 -4.57 -6.63 -3.23
CA TRP A 37 -3.19 -6.55 -2.72
C TRP A 37 -3.10 -6.08 -1.27
N GLU A 38 -4.23 -5.69 -0.68
CA GLU A 38 -4.29 -5.04 0.62
C GLU A 38 -4.92 -5.98 1.65
N LEU A 39 -4.39 -6.00 2.87
CA LEU A 39 -5.03 -6.65 4.02
C LEU A 39 -5.19 -5.58 5.09
N ASN A 40 -6.22 -4.77 4.92
CA ASN A 40 -6.45 -3.60 5.77
C ASN A 40 -7.51 -3.90 6.84
N ASN A 41 -8.41 -4.84 6.56
CA ASN A 41 -9.54 -5.19 7.41
C ASN A 41 -9.61 -6.70 7.67
N PRO A 42 -10.13 -7.15 8.83
CA PRO A 42 -10.34 -8.57 9.08
C PRO A 42 -11.20 -9.27 8.02
N THR A 43 -12.16 -8.54 7.43
CA THR A 43 -13.04 -9.03 6.34
C THR A 43 -12.29 -9.36 5.05
N ASP A 44 -11.13 -8.76 4.83
CA ASP A 44 -10.32 -8.94 3.62
C ASP A 44 -9.72 -10.34 3.54
N ARG A 45 -9.57 -11.02 4.69
CA ARG A 45 -9.02 -12.37 4.80
C ARG A 45 -9.72 -13.37 3.87
N ALA A 46 -11.05 -13.40 3.88
CA ALA A 46 -11.81 -14.37 3.08
C ALA A 46 -11.59 -14.18 1.56
N ARG A 47 -11.46 -12.93 1.12
CA ARG A 47 -11.18 -12.56 -0.28
C ARG A 47 -9.76 -13.00 -0.69
N ILE A 48 -8.77 -12.74 0.17
CA ILE A 48 -7.38 -13.13 -0.05
C ILE A 48 -7.26 -14.67 -0.12
N GLU A 49 -7.81 -15.38 0.86
CA GLU A 49 -7.76 -16.85 0.90
C GLU A 49 -8.40 -17.47 -0.35
N THR A 50 -9.50 -16.89 -0.85
CA THR A 50 -10.13 -17.35 -2.10
C THR A 50 -9.22 -17.13 -3.31
N MET A 51 -8.55 -15.98 -3.40
CA MET A 51 -7.57 -15.70 -4.45
C MET A 51 -6.34 -16.61 -4.37
N LEU A 52 -5.86 -16.93 -3.17
CA LEU A 52 -4.72 -17.84 -2.97
C LEU A 52 -5.06 -19.27 -3.42
N ARG A 53 -6.24 -19.79 -3.05
CA ARG A 53 -6.74 -21.09 -3.51
C ARG A 53 -6.88 -21.16 -5.03
N ALA A 54 -7.46 -20.13 -5.65
CA ALA A 54 -7.60 -20.06 -7.11
C ALA A 54 -6.25 -20.08 -7.87
N ARG A 55 -5.15 -19.77 -7.17
CA ARG A 55 -3.78 -19.80 -7.69
C ARG A 55 -3.00 -21.06 -7.31
N GLY A 56 -3.58 -21.97 -6.53
CA GLY A 56 -2.88 -23.15 -6.02
C GLY A 56 -1.76 -22.83 -5.03
N LEU A 57 -1.87 -21.70 -4.32
CA LEU A 57 -0.90 -21.26 -3.32
C LEU A 57 -1.31 -21.63 -1.88
N GLN A 58 -2.49 -22.24 -1.71
CA GLN A 58 -3.04 -22.78 -0.46
C GLN A 58 -3.97 -23.96 -0.75
#